data_AF-A0ABD7X7B0-F1
#
_entry.id   AF-A0ABD7X7B0-F1
#
_cell.length_a   1.000
_cell.length_b   1.000
_cell.length_c   1.000
_cell.angle_alpha   90.00
_cell.angle_beta   90.00
_cell.angle_gamma   90.00
#
_symmetry.space_group_name_H-M   'P 1'
#
loop_
_entity.id
_entity.type
_entity.pdbx_description
1 polymer ?
#
loop_
_entity_poly.entity_id
_entity_poly.type
_entity_poly.pdbx_seq_one_letter_code
_entity_poly.pdbx_strand_id
1 'polypeptide(L)'
;MNNIDELEVERTKLDRKLRGLKNKKAEIVISIGEVQDEINKISQKELQMFDGREFQTESFKYVRTASNPSKPSWWQVVKTDNAKPKEVVQVLADIDVNLIKREPDVSAIKRYVAEGRFIVREGGQLIDTETGMVLPYRAKRKADKLTVKAVES
;
A
#
# COMPACT_ATOMS: atom_id res chain seq x y z
N MET A 1 -50.55 23.66 1.88
CA MET A 1 -49.40 22.76 1.64
C MET A 1 -49.55 21.62 2.61
N ASN A 2 -49.46 20.38 2.14
CA ASN A 2 -49.50 19.23 3.04
C ASN A 2 -48.12 19.07 3.67
N ASN A 3 -48.04 18.62 4.94
CA ASN A 3 -46.78 18.40 5.65
C ASN A 3 -45.76 17.53 4.87
N ILE A 4 -46.23 16.70 3.94
CA ILE A 4 -45.39 15.86 3.08
C ILE A 4 -44.61 16.72 2.07
N ASP A 5 -45.23 17.75 1.49
CA ASP A 5 -44.58 18.63 0.52
C ASP A 5 -43.42 19.41 1.16
N GLU A 6 -43.60 19.83 2.43
CA GLU A 6 -42.57 20.53 3.20
C GLU A 6 -41.38 19.61 3.52
N LEU A 7 -41.65 18.37 3.92
CA LEU A 7 -40.62 17.35 4.16
C LEU A 7 -39.84 16.99 2.89
N GLU A 8 -40.50 16.96 1.72
CA GLU A 8 -39.81 16.71 0.44
C GLU A 8 -38.87 17.86 0.06
N VAL A 9 -39.27 19.11 0.30
CA VAL A 9 -38.43 20.30 0.08
C VAL A 9 -37.22 20.27 1.02
N GLU A 10 -37.42 19.95 2.29
CA GLU A 10 -36.32 19.81 3.27
C GLU A 10 -35.36 18.68 2.89
N ARG A 11 -35.88 17.50 2.54
CA ARG A 11 -35.06 16.38 2.07
C ARG A 11 -34.23 16.76 0.85
N THR A 12 -34.82 17.46 -0.11
CA THR A 12 -34.12 17.93 -1.31
C THR A 12 -32.99 18.91 -0.97
N LYS A 13 -33.21 19.82 -0.02
CA LYS A 13 -32.16 20.73 0.48
C LYS A 13 -31.01 19.95 1.15
N LEU A 14 -31.35 18.96 1.98
CA LEU A 14 -30.36 18.11 2.64
C LEU A 14 -29.56 17.27 1.63
N ASP A 15 -30.21 16.70 0.61
CA ASP A 15 -29.54 15.93 -0.44
C ASP A 15 -28.56 16.80 -1.24
N ARG A 16 -28.94 18.05 -1.57
CA ARG A 16 -28.02 19.01 -2.21
C ARG A 16 -26.83 19.33 -1.32
N LYS A 17 -27.07 19.59 -0.03
CA LYS A 17 -26.00 19.85 0.95
C LYS A 17 -25.06 18.65 1.07
N LEU A 18 -25.60 17.43 1.12
CA LEU A 18 -24.82 16.19 1.18
C LEU A 18 -23.94 16.01 -0.06
N ARG A 19 -24.48 16.25 -1.26
CA ARG A 19 -23.70 16.23 -2.51
C ARG A 19 -22.55 17.24 -2.49
N GLY A 20 -22.83 18.48 -2.06
CA GLY A 20 -21.80 19.51 -1.92
C GLY A 20 -20.69 19.12 -0.95
N LEU A 21 -21.03 18.54 0.20
CA LEU A 21 -20.05 18.04 1.18
C LEU A 21 -19.23 16.87 0.63
N LYS A 22 -19.84 15.95 -0.13
CA LYS A 22 -19.12 14.85 -0.79
C LYS A 22 -18.12 15.36 -1.82
N ASN A 23 -18.48 16.37 -2.60
CA ASN A 23 -17.57 16.97 -3.59
C ASN A 23 -16.39 17.67 -2.89
N LYS A 24 -16.65 18.48 -1.86
CA LYS A 24 -15.58 19.11 -1.06
C LYS A 24 -14.65 18.08 -0.42
N LYS A 25 -15.19 16.96 0.07
CA LYS A 25 -14.37 15.85 0.57
C LYS A 25 -13.46 15.29 -0.52
N ALA A 26 -13.96 15.11 -1.74
CA ALA A 26 -13.16 14.61 -2.84
C ALA A 26 -12.03 15.59 -3.22
N GLU A 27 -12.34 16.90 -3.28
CA GLU A 27 -11.34 17.96 -3.51
C GLU A 27 -10.25 17.95 -2.43
N ILE A 28 -10.63 17.89 -1.15
CA ILE A 28 -9.67 17.82 -0.04
C ILE A 28 -8.78 16.57 -0.16
N VAL A 29 -9.35 15.42 -0.53
CA VAL A 29 -8.57 14.19 -0.72
C VAL A 29 -7.54 14.35 -1.85
N ILE A 30 -7.91 15.03 -2.94
CA ILE A 30 -6.97 15.33 -4.04
C ILE A 30 -5.84 16.22 -3.54
N SER A 31 -6.15 17.33 -2.87
CA SER A 31 -5.13 18.26 -2.36
C SER A 31 -4.21 17.60 -1.32
N ILE A 32 -4.72 16.72 -0.48
CA ILE A 32 -3.89 15.90 0.44
C ILE A 32 -2.91 15.05 -0.37
N GLY A 33 -3.37 14.41 -1.45
CA GLY A 33 -2.52 13.62 -2.34
C GLY A 33 -1.41 14.45 -2.97
N GLU A 34 -1.73 15.64 -3.48
CA GLU A 34 -0.75 16.56 -4.10
C GLU A 34 0.34 16.98 -3.10
N VAL A 35 -0.04 17.42 -1.90
CA VAL A 35 0.91 17.79 -0.84
C VAL A 35 1.77 16.59 -0.42
N GLN A 36 1.17 15.40 -0.35
CA GLN A 36 1.90 14.19 0.00
C GLN A 36 2.92 13.80 -1.08
N ASP A 37 2.61 14.01 -2.36
CA ASP A 37 3.54 13.81 -3.46
C ASP A 37 4.71 14.81 -3.42
N GLU A 38 4.45 16.07 -3.06
CA GLU A 38 5.51 17.08 -2.85
C GLU A 38 6.44 16.70 -1.69
N ILE A 39 5.87 16.29 -0.55
CA ILE A 39 6.63 15.78 0.60
C ILE A 39 7.50 14.59 0.19
N ASN A 40 6.94 13.64 -0.59
CA ASN A 40 7.68 12.48 -1.06
C ASN A 40 8.85 12.88 -1.98
N LYS A 41 8.64 13.84 -2.89
CA LYS A 41 9.72 14.36 -3.76
C LYS A 41 10.86 14.98 -2.94
N ILE A 42 10.54 15.76 -1.91
CA ILE A 42 11.54 16.35 -1.02
C ILE A 42 12.27 15.25 -0.24
N SER A 43 11.54 14.31 0.35
CA SER A 43 12.11 13.19 1.12
C SER A 43 13.09 12.36 0.30
N GLN A 44 12.83 12.16 -1.01
CA GLN A 44 13.74 11.45 -1.90
C GLN A 44 15.03 12.24 -2.17
N LYS A 45 14.94 13.57 -2.32
CA LYS A 45 16.13 14.43 -2.45
C LYS A 45 16.99 14.40 -1.19
N GLU A 46 16.36 14.47 -0.01
CA GLU A 46 17.06 14.35 1.28
C GLU A 46 17.77 12.99 1.42
N LEU A 47 17.12 11.91 0.96
CA LEU A 47 17.69 10.55 0.94
C LEU A 47 18.96 10.45 0.09
N GLN A 48 19.00 11.15 -1.04
CA GLN A 48 20.16 11.16 -1.94
C GLN A 48 21.35 11.94 -1.37
N MET A 49 21.11 12.90 -0.48
CA MET A 49 22.14 13.71 0.16
C MET A 49 22.76 13.03 1.39
N PHE A 50 22.28 11.84 1.76
CA PHE A 50 22.60 11.22 3.04
C PHE A 50 23.12 9.77 2.91
N ASP A 51 24.40 9.60 3.24
CA ASP A 51 25.10 8.30 3.22
C ASP A 51 25.13 7.57 4.58
N GLY A 52 24.67 8.19 5.66
CA GLY A 52 24.67 7.61 7.01
C GLY A 52 23.42 6.76 7.34
N ARG A 53 23.39 6.21 8.54
CA ARG A 53 22.19 5.55 9.11
C ARG A 53 21.27 6.54 9.83
N GLU A 54 21.85 7.55 10.47
CA GLU A 54 21.13 8.57 11.23
C GLU A 54 21.86 9.93 11.11
N PHE A 55 21.09 11.01 11.00
CA PHE A 55 21.57 12.39 11.02
C PHE A 55 20.59 13.23 11.83
N GLN A 56 21.09 14.13 12.66
CA GLN A 56 20.27 14.99 13.48
C GLN A 56 20.72 16.44 13.31
N THR A 57 19.78 17.32 12.99
CA THR A 57 19.91 18.78 13.05
C THR A 57 19.39 19.29 14.39
N GLU A 58 19.45 20.60 14.62
CA GLU A 58 18.87 21.24 15.80
C GLU A 58 17.36 20.99 15.93
N SER A 59 16.65 20.82 14.82
CA SER A 59 15.19 20.70 14.80
C SER A 59 14.68 19.31 14.43
N PHE A 60 15.48 18.50 13.71
CA PHE A 60 15.01 17.25 13.13
C PHE A 60 16.01 16.11 13.23
N LYS A 61 15.50 14.91 13.51
CA LYS A 61 16.21 13.64 13.46
C LYS A 61 15.76 12.84 12.24
N TYR A 62 16.72 12.54 11.37
CA TYR A 62 16.59 11.77 10.14
C TYR A 62 17.15 10.37 10.37
N VAL A 63 16.33 9.34 10.12
CA VAL A 63 16.74 7.94 10.24
C VAL A 63 16.53 7.24 8.90
N ARG A 64 17.63 6.80 8.28
CA ARG A 64 17.59 5.97 7.08
C ARG A 64 17.37 4.53 7.48
N THR A 65 16.28 3.95 6.99
CA THR A 65 15.97 2.54 7.16
C THR A 65 16.25 1.82 5.85
N ALA A 66 17.36 1.08 5.82
CA ALA A 66 17.72 0.22 4.72
C ALA A 66 16.68 -0.87 4.52
N SER A 67 16.32 -1.13 3.27
CA SER A 67 15.36 -2.15 2.91
C SER A 67 15.86 -3.54 3.33
N ASN A 68 15.04 -4.28 4.07
CA ASN A 68 15.40 -5.60 4.58
C ASN A 68 14.55 -6.69 3.91
N PRO A 69 15.08 -7.41 2.90
CA PRO A 69 14.33 -8.43 2.17
C PRO A 69 13.96 -9.64 3.04
N SER A 70 14.64 -9.87 4.15
CA SER A 70 14.36 -10.96 5.09
C SER A 70 13.16 -10.67 6.01
N LYS A 71 12.53 -9.49 5.91
CA LYS A 71 11.37 -9.12 6.70
C LYS A 71 10.11 -9.00 5.82
N PRO A 72 9.01 -9.70 6.14
CA PRO A 72 7.78 -9.71 5.31
C PRO A 72 7.19 -8.32 5.08
N SER A 73 7.32 -7.41 6.05
CA SER A 73 6.79 -6.04 5.98
C SER A 73 7.46 -5.17 4.89
N TRP A 74 8.62 -5.58 4.39
CA TRP A 74 9.36 -4.90 3.30
C TRP A 74 8.95 -5.36 1.90
N TRP A 75 8.01 -6.30 1.79
CA TRP A 75 7.46 -6.73 0.52
C TRP A 75 6.07 -6.15 0.31
N GLN A 76 5.87 -5.54 -0.86
CA GLN A 76 4.55 -5.22 -1.38
C GLN A 76 4.17 -6.31 -2.36
N VAL A 77 3.05 -6.97 -2.12
CA VAL A 77 2.52 -8.04 -2.97
C VAL A 77 1.19 -7.54 -3.53
N VAL A 78 1.08 -7.54 -4.86
CA VAL A 78 -0.12 -7.13 -5.59
C VAL A 78 -0.56 -8.26 -6.48
N LYS A 79 -1.87 -8.44 -6.63
CA LYS A 79 -2.42 -9.42 -7.56
C LYS A 79 -2.08 -8.99 -8.98
N THR A 80 -1.83 -9.94 -9.87
CA THR A 80 -1.70 -9.62 -11.29
C THR A 80 -3.08 -9.27 -11.85
N ASP A 81 -3.21 -8.08 -12.45
CA ASP A 81 -4.52 -7.50 -12.86
C ASP A 81 -5.33 -8.41 -13.80
N ASN A 82 -4.67 -9.33 -14.52
CA ASN A 82 -5.30 -10.24 -15.47
C ASN A 82 -5.74 -11.60 -14.89
N ALA A 83 -5.40 -11.92 -13.64
CA ALA A 83 -5.66 -13.25 -13.08
C ALA A 83 -7.10 -13.38 -12.55
N LYS A 84 -7.87 -14.35 -13.05
CA LYS A 84 -9.24 -14.58 -12.56
C LYS A 84 -9.22 -15.12 -11.13
N PRO A 85 -10.19 -14.77 -10.26
CA PRO A 85 -10.20 -15.26 -8.87
C PRO A 85 -10.09 -16.78 -8.73
N LYS A 86 -10.77 -17.55 -9.60
CA LYS A 86 -10.73 -19.02 -9.57
C LYS A 86 -9.33 -19.58 -9.87
N GLU A 87 -8.63 -19.00 -10.85
CA GLU A 87 -7.27 -19.38 -11.22
C GLU A 87 -6.31 -19.08 -10.07
N VAL A 88 -6.51 -17.95 -9.38
CA VAL A 88 -5.70 -17.59 -8.21
C VAL A 88 -5.87 -18.58 -7.07
N VAL A 89 -7.11 -18.93 -6.74
CA VAL A 89 -7.37 -19.92 -5.68
C VAL A 89 -6.77 -21.27 -6.05
N GLN A 90 -6.93 -21.73 -7.30
CA GLN A 90 -6.36 -23.00 -7.73
C GLN A 90 -4.84 -23.04 -7.58
N VAL A 91 -4.13 -22.06 -8.15
CA VAL A 91 -2.65 -22.02 -8.09
C VAL A 91 -2.15 -21.95 -6.64
N LEU A 92 -2.82 -21.18 -5.78
CA LEU A 92 -2.43 -21.13 -4.36
C LEU A 92 -2.70 -22.46 -3.64
N ALA A 93 -3.76 -23.18 -4.00
CA ALA A 93 -4.11 -24.48 -3.39
C ALA A 93 -3.05 -25.52 -3.73
N ASP A 94 -2.61 -25.51 -4.99
CA ASP A 94 -1.62 -26.44 -5.52
C ASP A 94 -0.23 -26.23 -4.88
N ILE A 95 0.06 -25.01 -4.40
CA ILE A 95 1.30 -24.68 -3.69
C ILE A 95 1.18 -25.00 -2.18
N ASP A 96 0.18 -24.45 -1.52
CA ASP A 96 -0.07 -24.63 -0.08
C ASP A 96 -1.49 -24.20 0.26
N VAL A 97 -2.33 -25.16 0.65
CA VAL A 97 -3.75 -24.92 1.00
C VAL A 97 -3.93 -23.84 2.07
N ASN A 98 -2.94 -23.62 2.94
CA ASN A 98 -2.99 -22.59 3.98
C ASN A 98 -2.93 -21.15 3.43
N LEU A 99 -2.56 -20.98 2.16
CA LEU A 99 -2.59 -19.70 1.46
C LEU A 99 -4.02 -19.25 1.10
N ILE A 100 -5.01 -20.15 1.25
CA ILE A 100 -6.41 -19.90 0.91
C ILE A 100 -7.22 -19.76 2.19
N LYS A 101 -7.66 -18.53 2.49
CA LYS A 101 -8.77 -18.26 3.41
C LYS A 101 -9.99 -17.87 2.58
N ARG A 102 -11.03 -17.26 3.20
CA ARG A 102 -12.15 -16.62 2.45
C ARG A 102 -11.65 -15.75 1.29
N GLU A 103 -10.45 -15.18 1.42
CA GLU A 103 -9.65 -14.56 0.36
C GLU A 103 -8.17 -15.03 0.47
N PRO A 104 -7.36 -14.88 -0.59
CA PRO A 104 -5.92 -15.20 -0.56
C PRO A 104 -5.14 -14.49 0.55
N ASP A 105 -4.32 -15.22 1.32
CA ASP A 105 -3.54 -14.67 2.43
C ASP A 105 -2.25 -13.98 1.95
N VAL A 106 -2.37 -12.69 1.63
CA VAL A 106 -1.22 -11.85 1.20
C VAL A 106 -0.12 -11.77 2.26
N SER A 107 -0.45 -11.92 3.55
CA SER A 107 0.55 -11.88 4.63
C SER A 107 1.41 -13.15 4.61
N ALA A 108 0.82 -14.30 4.36
CA ALA A 108 1.54 -15.56 4.18
C ALA A 108 2.45 -15.51 2.95
N ILE A 109 1.98 -14.95 1.82
CA ILE A 109 2.82 -14.78 0.62
C ILE A 109 4.06 -13.92 0.93
N LYS A 110 3.91 -12.78 1.63
CA LYS A 110 5.05 -11.95 2.03
C LYS A 110 6.04 -12.68 2.93
N ARG A 111 5.55 -13.55 3.81
CA ARG A 111 6.38 -14.37 4.68
C ARG A 111 7.22 -15.37 3.87
N TYR A 112 6.59 -16.08 2.94
CA TYR A 112 7.29 -17.04 2.08
C TYR A 112 8.29 -16.38 1.12
N VAL A 113 8.06 -15.12 0.71
CA VAL A 113 9.08 -14.32 0.01
C VAL A 113 10.26 -14.00 0.93
N ALA A 114 9.99 -13.58 2.17
CA ALA A 114 11.05 -13.23 3.13
C ALA A 114 11.88 -14.42 3.59
N GLU A 115 11.28 -15.61 3.66
CA GLU A 115 11.92 -16.88 3.99
C GLU A 115 12.68 -17.50 2.79
N GLY A 116 12.52 -16.95 1.59
CA GLY A 116 13.21 -17.41 0.38
C GLY A 116 12.53 -18.57 -0.36
N ARG A 117 11.38 -19.05 0.13
CA ARG A 117 10.55 -20.07 -0.57
C ARG A 117 10.02 -19.53 -1.89
N PHE A 118 9.55 -18.27 -1.90
CA PHE A 118 9.11 -17.58 -3.10
C PHE A 118 10.18 -16.61 -3.59
N ILE A 119 10.72 -16.84 -4.79
CA ILE A 119 11.71 -15.97 -5.41
C ILE A 119 11.04 -14.92 -6.30
N VAL A 120 11.59 -13.70 -6.29
CA VAL A 120 11.12 -12.59 -7.12
C VAL A 120 12.00 -12.50 -8.37
N ARG A 121 11.40 -12.66 -9.55
CA ARG A 121 12.05 -12.48 -10.85
C ARG A 121 11.89 -11.06 -11.39
N GLU A 122 12.52 -10.81 -12.52
CA GLU A 122 12.40 -9.55 -13.25
C GLU A 122 10.92 -9.19 -13.51
N GLY A 123 10.56 -7.92 -13.36
CA GLY A 123 9.16 -7.47 -13.42
C GLY A 123 8.31 -7.84 -12.19
N GLY A 124 8.90 -8.44 -11.16
CA GLY A 124 8.23 -8.73 -9.87
C GLY A 124 7.48 -10.05 -9.84
N GLN A 125 7.60 -10.91 -10.85
CA GLN A 125 6.95 -12.22 -10.89
C GLN A 125 7.44 -13.10 -9.73
N LEU A 126 6.49 -13.79 -9.08
CA LEU A 126 6.78 -14.73 -7.99
C LEU A 126 6.82 -16.16 -8.51
N ILE A 127 7.87 -16.90 -8.12
CA ILE A 127 8.02 -18.32 -8.42
C ILE A 127 8.24 -19.06 -7.10
N ASP A 128 7.47 -20.12 -6.88
CA ASP A 128 7.72 -21.04 -5.78
C ASP A 128 8.90 -21.96 -6.10
N THR A 129 9.86 -22.05 -5.18
CA THR A 129 11.07 -22.86 -5.37
C THR A 129 10.84 -24.35 -5.14
N GLU A 130 9.79 -24.72 -4.41
CA GLU A 130 9.47 -26.13 -4.14
C GLU A 130 8.74 -26.77 -5.32
N THR A 131 7.72 -26.08 -5.86
CA THR A 131 6.88 -26.61 -6.96
C THR A 131 7.28 -26.09 -8.34
N GLY A 132 8.06 -25.02 -8.42
CA GLY A 132 8.37 -24.32 -9.67
C GLY A 132 7.19 -23.50 -10.24
N MET A 133 6.07 -23.42 -9.52
CA MET A 133 4.87 -22.74 -10.02
C MET A 133 5.01 -21.21 -9.98
N VAL A 134 4.43 -20.56 -10.98
CA VAL A 134 4.34 -19.10 -11.06
C VAL A 134 3.10 -18.65 -10.30
N LEU A 135 3.30 -17.78 -9.29
CA LEU A 135 2.18 -17.23 -8.55
C LEU A 135 1.50 -16.12 -9.36
N PRO A 136 0.16 -15.99 -9.27
CA PRO A 136 -0.61 -14.93 -9.90
C PRO A 136 -0.51 -13.59 -9.15
N TYR A 137 0.63 -13.36 -8.50
CA TYR A 137 0.98 -12.18 -7.73
C TYR A 137 2.33 -11.65 -8.16
N ARG A 138 2.49 -10.34 -8.03
CA ARG A 138 3.78 -9.68 -8.17
C ARG A 138 4.25 -9.17 -6.82
N ALA A 139 5.52 -9.36 -6.52
CA ALA A 139 6.18 -8.78 -5.36
C ALA A 139 7.13 -7.66 -5.81
N LYS A 140 7.08 -6.55 -5.08
CA LYS A 140 8.06 -5.46 -5.17
C LYS A 140 8.66 -5.25 -3.79
N ARG A 141 9.98 -5.25 -3.72
CA ARG A 141 10.71 -4.84 -2.52
C ARG A 141 10.49 -3.34 -2.31
N LYS A 142 10.08 -2.95 -1.11
CA LYS A 142 9.99 -1.54 -0.72
C LYS A 142 11.39 -0.95 -0.73
N ALA A 143 11.54 0.24 -1.32
CA ALA A 143 12.79 0.98 -1.33
C ALA A 143 13.20 1.40 0.09
N ASP A 144 14.46 1.79 0.25
CA ASP A 144 14.93 2.44 1.47
C ASP A 144 13.99 3.59 1.87
N LYS A 145 13.79 3.75 3.17
CA LYS A 145 12.90 4.79 3.71
C LYS A 145 13.70 5.77 4.56
N LEU A 146 13.45 7.07 4.37
CA LEU A 146 13.84 8.10 5.34
C LEU A 146 12.66 8.35 6.28
N THR A 147 12.92 8.33 7.58
CA THR A 147 11.95 8.78 8.58
C THR A 147 12.48 10.06 9.20
N VAL A 148 11.68 11.12 9.17
CA VAL A 148 12.01 12.42 9.77
C VAL A 148 11.12 12.61 10.99
N LYS A 149 11.72 12.99 12.13
CA LYS A 149 11.02 13.32 13.36
C LYS A 149 11.54 14.65 13.90
N ALA A 150 10.67 15.45 14.52
CA ALA A 150 11.12 16.59 15.30
C ALA A 150 11.95 16.12 16.49
N VAL A 151 12.97 16.88 16.86
CA VAL A 151 13.70 16.69 18.13
C VAL A 151 12.79 17.23 19.24
N GLU A 152 12.47 16.40 20.24
CA GLU A 152 11.74 16.87 21.42
C GLU A 152 12.66 17.82 22.21
N SER A 153 12.19 19.05 22.40
CA SER A 153 12.85 20.12 23.17
C SER A 153 12.44 20.10 24.63
#